data_AF-A0A1F9D7X1-F1
#
_entry.id   AF-A0A1F9D7X1-F1
#
_cell.length_a   1.000
_cell.length_b   1.000
_cell.length_c   1.000
_cell.angle_alpha   90.00
_cell.angle_beta   90.00
_cell.angle_gamma   90.00
#
_symmetry.space_group_name_H-M   'P 1'
#
loop_
_entity.id
_entity.type
_entity.pdbx_description
1 polymer ?
#
loop_
_entity_poly.entity_id
_entity_poly.type
_entity_poly.pdbx_seq_one_letter_code
_entity_poly.pdbx_strand_id
1 'polypeptide(L)'
;MVVLIEKQVTEDFKKAGLTEERIRTGIELKLQEAKIDVVYIENLPSDTSILHVEVNGSKRDGKTFSFLLEVKLWQKSFLKRDPKIEVMASTWSAGVFGLGSASNIANEIMGWINGTMDTFVKAFLSVNP
;
A
#
# COMPACT_ATOMS: atom_id res chain seq x y z
N MET A 1 2.62 12.75 3.72
CA MET A 1 2.06 11.39 3.95
C MET A 1 3.22 10.43 4.06
N VAL A 2 3.20 9.44 4.96
CA VAL A 2 4.24 8.39 5.00
C VAL A 2 3.76 7.15 4.29
N VAL A 3 4.63 6.52 3.50
CA VAL A 3 4.37 5.20 2.94
C VAL A 3 5.03 4.16 3.84
N LEU A 4 4.23 3.25 4.39
CA LEU A 4 4.69 2.14 5.22
C LEU A 4 4.41 0.82 4.51
N ILE A 5 5.43 -0.03 4.41
CA ILE A 5 5.31 -1.41 3.91
C ILE A 5 5.57 -2.32 5.11
N GLU A 6 4.52 -2.86 5.74
CA GLU A 6 4.67 -3.58 7.02
C GLU A 6 5.17 -5.02 6.87
N LYS A 7 4.72 -5.73 5.84
CA LYS A 7 5.12 -7.13 5.68
C LYS A 7 6.24 -7.29 4.70
N GLN A 8 7.26 -8.00 5.19
CA GLN A 8 8.34 -8.47 4.36
C GLN A 8 7.77 -9.34 3.25
N VAL A 9 8.08 -8.93 2.02
CA VAL A 9 7.80 -9.74 0.84
C VAL A 9 8.46 -11.10 1.06
N THR A 10 7.70 -12.19 0.99
CA THR A 10 8.24 -13.52 1.30
C THR A 10 9.42 -13.85 0.38
N GLU A 11 10.34 -14.73 0.83
CA GLU A 11 11.50 -15.12 0.00
C GLU A 11 11.11 -15.67 -1.37
N ASP A 12 9.96 -16.32 -1.49
CA ASP A 12 9.45 -16.81 -2.77
C ASP A 12 9.05 -15.67 -3.72
N PHE A 13 8.45 -14.60 -3.19
CA PHE A 13 8.15 -13.40 -3.98
C PHE A 13 9.41 -12.60 -4.31
N LYS A 14 10.37 -12.50 -3.38
CA LYS A 14 11.68 -11.88 -3.65
C LYS A 14 12.42 -12.59 -4.79
N LYS A 15 12.44 -13.94 -4.77
CA LYS A 15 12.97 -14.76 -5.87
C LYS A 15 12.24 -14.54 -7.19
N ALA A 16 10.96 -14.22 -7.14
CA ALA A 16 10.16 -13.86 -8.32
C ALA A 16 10.34 -12.39 -8.76
N GLY A 17 11.19 -11.60 -8.09
CA GLY A 17 11.51 -10.22 -8.46
C GLY A 17 10.58 -9.16 -7.86
N LEU A 18 9.79 -9.52 -6.84
CA LEU A 18 9.03 -8.56 -6.04
C LEU A 18 9.83 -8.23 -4.78
N THR A 19 10.36 -7.01 -4.68
CA THR A 19 11.10 -6.53 -3.52
C THR A 19 10.37 -5.36 -2.87
N GLU A 20 10.62 -5.14 -1.58
CA GLU A 20 10.08 -3.96 -0.87
C GLU A 20 10.51 -2.66 -1.53
N GLU A 21 11.76 -2.57 -1.99
CA GLU A 21 12.28 -1.41 -2.72
C GLU A 21 11.51 -1.15 -4.02
N ARG A 22 11.20 -2.22 -4.79
CA ARG A 22 10.42 -2.10 -6.03
C ARG A 22 9.00 -1.61 -5.76
N ILE A 23 8.36 -2.15 -4.73
CA ILE A 23 7.01 -1.74 -4.30
C ILE A 23 7.05 -0.27 -3.86
N ARG A 24 7.99 0.08 -2.97
CA ARG A 24 8.17 1.43 -2.44
C ARG A 24 8.38 2.43 -3.57
N THR A 25 9.34 2.18 -4.45
CA THR A 25 9.67 3.06 -5.59
C THR A 25 8.44 3.26 -6.49
N GLY A 26 7.69 2.18 -6.78
CA GLY A 26 6.48 2.29 -7.60
C GLY A 26 5.39 3.16 -6.96
N ILE A 27 5.18 3.02 -5.65
CA ILE A 27 4.21 3.84 -4.90
C ILE A 27 4.67 5.29 -4.81
N GLU A 28 5.94 5.53 -4.49
CA GLU A 28 6.51 6.88 -4.37
C GLU A 28 6.43 7.64 -5.69
N LEU A 29 6.74 6.99 -6.82
CA LEU A 29 6.59 7.59 -8.15
C LEU A 29 5.13 7.99 -8.40
N LYS A 30 4.16 7.13 -8.09
CA LYS A 30 2.73 7.44 -8.25
C LYS A 30 2.27 8.61 -7.41
N LEU A 31 2.72 8.68 -6.16
CA LEU A 31 2.40 9.80 -5.27
C LEU A 31 3.06 11.09 -5.75
N GLN A 32 4.31 11.03 -6.19
CA GLN A 32 5.04 12.17 -6.73
C GLN A 32 4.42 12.71 -8.03
N GLU A 33 4.01 11.84 -8.95
CA GLU A 33 3.27 12.21 -10.17
C GLU A 33 1.97 12.95 -9.83
N ALA A 34 1.32 12.57 -8.72
CA ALA A 34 0.13 13.21 -8.19
C ALA A 34 0.41 14.44 -7.31
N LYS A 35 1.67 14.84 -7.12
CA LYS A 35 2.12 15.91 -6.22
C LYS A 35 1.68 15.71 -4.77
N ILE A 36 1.63 14.47 -4.31
CA ILE A 36 1.36 14.11 -2.92
C ILE A 36 2.71 13.91 -2.22
N ASP A 37 3.01 14.76 -1.25
CA ASP A 37 4.29 14.72 -0.54
C ASP A 37 4.47 13.43 0.26
N VAL A 38 5.57 12.73 -0.01
CA VAL A 38 6.03 11.56 0.76
C VAL A 38 7.04 12.03 1.81
N VAL A 39 6.79 11.71 3.08
CA VAL A 39 7.74 11.90 4.17
C VAL A 39 8.21 10.54 4.67
N TYR A 40 9.42 10.47 5.23
CA TYR A 40 10.03 9.24 5.71
C TYR A 40 9.97 9.17 7.25
N ILE A 41 9.90 7.95 7.80
CA ILE A 41 9.64 7.64 9.22
C ILE A 41 10.54 8.39 10.19
N GLU A 42 11.77 8.73 9.77
CA GLU A 42 12.79 9.36 10.59
C GLU A 42 12.40 10.77 11.11
N ASN A 43 11.39 11.41 10.52
CA ASN A 43 10.89 12.74 10.93
C ASN A 43 9.36 12.83 10.86
N LEU A 44 8.66 11.93 11.56
CA LEU A 44 7.20 11.83 11.56
C LEU A 44 6.53 12.74 12.61
N PRO A 45 5.84 13.84 12.23
CA PRO A 45 4.86 14.48 13.11
C PRO A 45 3.79 13.48 13.55
N SER A 46 3.24 13.67 14.77
CA SER A 46 2.17 12.83 15.33
C SER A 46 0.89 12.77 14.48
N ASP A 47 0.71 13.75 13.61
CA ASP A 47 -0.51 13.94 12.82
C ASP A 47 -0.36 13.43 11.38
N THR A 48 0.76 12.76 11.08
CA THR A 48 1.05 12.33 9.71
C THR A 48 0.18 11.15 9.31
N SER A 49 -0.53 11.29 8.19
CA SER A 49 -1.26 10.18 7.56
C SER A 49 -0.29 9.13 7.02
N ILE A 50 -0.61 7.85 7.24
CA ILE A 50 0.21 6.71 6.84
C ILE A 50 -0.53 5.93 5.74
N LEU A 51 0.06 5.83 4.56
CA LEU A 51 -0.36 4.90 3.53
C LEU A 51 0.32 3.56 3.77
N HIS A 52 -0.44 2.63 4.32
CA HIS A 52 -0.03 1.28 4.64
C HIS A 52 -0.25 0.37 3.44
N VAL A 53 0.79 -0.32 2.99
CA VAL A 53 0.73 -1.31 1.91
C VAL A 53 1.19 -2.67 2.40
N GLU A 54 0.33 -3.67 2.23
CA GLU A 54 0.57 -5.05 2.61
C GLU A 54 0.47 -5.95 1.39
N VAL A 55 1.53 -6.73 1.14
CA VAL A 55 1.51 -7.80 0.15
C VAL A 55 1.81 -9.11 0.87
N ASN A 56 0.79 -9.96 0.96
CA ASN A 56 0.92 -11.31 1.47
C ASN A 56 0.77 -12.32 0.35
N GLY A 57 1.27 -13.51 0.60
CA GLY A 57 0.96 -14.65 -0.23
C GLY A 57 1.93 -15.79 -0.03
N SER A 58 1.66 -16.86 -0.75
CA SER A 58 2.47 -18.07 -0.71
C SER A 58 2.46 -18.76 -2.05
N LYS A 59 3.55 -19.46 -2.31
CA LYS A 59 3.67 -20.40 -3.42
C LYS A 59 2.83 -21.65 -3.11
N ARG A 60 1.98 -22.09 -4.04
CA ARG A 60 1.13 -23.28 -3.87
C ARG A 60 1.79 -24.54 -4.44
N ASP A 61 1.98 -24.59 -5.76
CA ASP A 61 2.32 -25.86 -6.44
C ASP A 61 3.57 -25.76 -7.33
N GLY A 62 4.60 -25.02 -6.90
CA GLY A 62 5.82 -24.86 -7.71
C GLY A 62 5.69 -23.80 -8.83
N LYS A 63 4.48 -23.65 -9.38
CA LYS A 63 4.16 -22.84 -10.58
C LYS A 63 3.24 -21.67 -10.33
N THR A 64 2.50 -21.67 -9.22
CA THR A 64 1.45 -20.70 -8.92
C THR A 64 1.66 -20.07 -7.55
N PHE A 65 1.29 -18.81 -7.45
CA PHE A 65 1.25 -18.02 -6.23
C PHE A 65 -0.20 -17.62 -5.96
N SER A 66 -0.61 -17.64 -4.69
CA SER A 66 -1.74 -16.85 -4.23
C SER A 66 -1.24 -15.63 -3.48
N PHE A 67 -1.87 -14.48 -3.71
CA PHE A 67 -1.50 -13.25 -3.02
C PHE A 67 -2.74 -12.47 -2.56
N LEU A 68 -2.53 -11.66 -1.53
CA LEU A 68 -3.43 -10.63 -1.05
C LEU A 68 -2.64 -9.31 -1.04
N LEU A 69 -3.10 -8.34 -1.82
CA LEU A 69 -2.66 -6.96 -1.75
C LEU A 69 -3.69 -6.17 -0.96
N GLU A 70 -3.24 -5.36 -0.01
CA GLU A 70 -4.08 -4.43 0.72
C GLU A 70 -3.37 -3.07 0.85
N VAL A 71 -4.09 -2.00 0.52
CA VAL A 71 -3.63 -0.61 0.67
C VAL A 71 -4.62 0.11 1.58
N LYS A 72 -4.13 0.74 2.64
CA LYS A 72 -4.93 1.48 3.62
C LYS A 72 -4.35 2.85 3.87
N LEU A 73 -5.19 3.88 3.86
CA LEU A 73 -4.82 5.18 4.43
C LEU A 73 -5.24 5.21 5.89
N TRP A 74 -4.26 5.29 6.79
CA TRP A 74 -4.44 5.46 8.22
C TRP A 74 -4.28 6.94 8.56
N GLN A 75 -5.29 7.48 9.22
CA GLN A 75 -5.32 8.89 9.62
C GLN A 75 -5.83 9.03 11.04
N LYS A 76 -5.34 10.07 11.69
CA LYS A 76 -5.87 10.58 12.93
C LYS A 76 -7.33 10.96 12.73
N SER A 77 -8.20 10.35 13.53
CA SER A 77 -9.66 10.43 13.39
C SER A 77 -10.30 10.66 14.75
N PHE A 78 -11.44 11.36 14.76
CA PHE A 78 -12.19 11.69 15.97
C PHE A 78 -13.53 10.96 16.00
N LEU A 79 -13.95 10.50 17.19
CA LEU A 79 -15.28 9.92 17.34
C LEU A 79 -16.34 11.03 17.28
N LYS A 80 -17.34 10.88 16.40
CA LYS A 80 -18.45 11.83 16.29
C LYS A 80 -19.20 12.05 17.61
N ARG A 81 -19.29 11.00 18.44
CA ARG A 81 -20.00 11.04 19.73
C ARG A 81 -19.19 11.72 20.84
N ASP A 82 -17.86 11.67 20.76
CA ASP A 82 -16.95 12.32 21.69
C ASP A 82 -15.67 12.76 20.95
N PRO A 83 -15.62 14.01 20.45
CA PRO A 83 -14.49 14.50 19.68
C PRO A 83 -13.18 14.64 20.47
N LYS A 84 -13.20 14.44 21.80
CA LYS A 84 -11.97 14.39 22.61
C LYS A 84 -11.25 13.05 22.47
N ILE A 85 -11.94 12.03 21.97
CA ILE A 85 -11.36 10.72 21.70
C ILE A 85 -10.77 10.72 20.29
N GLU A 86 -9.45 10.61 20.25
CA GLU A 86 -8.65 10.56 19.05
C GLU A 86 -8.08 9.16 18.86
N VAL A 87 -8.18 8.64 17.64
CA VAL A 87 -7.68 7.31 17.28
C VAL A 87 -7.00 7.37 15.92
N MET A 88 -6.02 6.49 15.70
CA MET A 88 -5.55 6.20 14.35
C MET A 88 -6.49 5.17 13.74
N ALA A 89 -7.11 5.50 12.61
CA ALA A 89 -8.06 4.61 11.93
C ALA A 89 -7.84 4.61 10.43
N SER A 90 -8.19 3.50 9.78
CA SER A 90 -8.24 3.44 8.32
C SER A 90 -9.44 4.25 7.83
N THR A 91 -9.19 5.32 7.09
CA THR A 91 -10.22 6.19 6.49
C THR A 91 -10.49 5.85 5.03
N TRP A 92 -9.57 5.09 4.42
CA TRP A 92 -9.71 4.53 3.08
C TRP A 92 -8.97 3.20 3.03
N SER A 93 -9.54 2.23 2.30
CA SER A 93 -8.86 0.97 2.00
C SER A 93 -9.31 0.40 0.66
N ALA A 94 -8.40 -0.33 0.02
CA ALA A 94 -8.68 -1.15 -1.13
C ALA A 94 -7.76 -2.38 -1.09
N GLY A 95 -8.24 -3.49 -1.62
CA GLY A 95 -7.46 -4.71 -1.68
C GLY A 95 -7.92 -5.64 -2.78
N VAL A 96 -7.02 -6.55 -3.15
CA VAL A 96 -7.28 -7.58 -4.14
C VAL A 96 -6.67 -8.88 -3.68
N PHE A 97 -7.45 -9.95 -3.79
CA PHE A 97 -6.95 -11.31 -3.69
C PHE A 97 -6.79 -11.86 -5.11
N GLY A 98 -5.66 -12.52 -5.37
CA GLY A 98 -5.36 -13.01 -6.70
C GLY A 98 -4.53 -14.28 -6.73
N LEU A 99 -4.48 -14.85 -7.92
CA LEU A 99 -3.60 -15.94 -8.29
C LEU A 99 -2.72 -15.46 -9.44
N GLY A 100 -1.46 -15.89 -9.45
CA GLY A 100 -0.54 -15.56 -10.53
C GLY A 100 0.50 -16.64 -10.79
N SER A 101 1.05 -16.63 -11.99
CA SER A 101 2.12 -17.56 -12.39
C SER A 101 3.44 -17.14 -11.75
N ALA A 102 4.24 -18.11 -11.30
CA ALA A 102 5.59 -17.87 -10.80
C ALA A 102 6.48 -17.07 -11.78
N SER A 103 6.24 -17.20 -13.09
CA SER A 103 7.00 -16.50 -14.12
C SER A 103 6.68 -15.01 -14.25
N ASN A 104 5.55 -14.54 -13.71
CA ASN A 104 5.06 -13.18 -13.94
C ASN A 104 4.44 -12.51 -12.70
N ILE A 105 4.36 -13.21 -11.57
CA ILE A 105 3.67 -12.77 -10.36
C ILE A 105 4.13 -11.39 -9.86
N ALA A 106 5.43 -11.07 -9.96
CA ALA A 106 5.92 -9.76 -9.55
C ALA A 106 5.37 -8.63 -10.42
N ASN A 107 5.26 -8.83 -11.73
CA ASN A 107 4.68 -7.83 -12.64
C ASN A 107 3.17 -7.72 -12.44
N GLU A 108 2.48 -8.84 -12.21
CA GLU A 108 1.05 -8.86 -11.91
C GLU A 108 0.74 -8.08 -10.63
N ILE A 109 1.46 -8.35 -9.53
CA ILE A 109 1.30 -7.62 -8.28
C ILE A 109 1.61 -6.13 -8.46
N MET A 110 2.69 -5.77 -9.17
CA MET A 110 2.97 -4.36 -9.47
C MET A 110 1.87 -3.71 -10.31
N GLY A 111 1.25 -4.43 -11.24
CA GLY A 111 0.08 -3.97 -11.99
C GLY A 111 -1.10 -3.68 -11.08
N TRP A 112 -1.39 -4.57 -10.13
CA TRP A 112 -2.43 -4.37 -9.12
C TRP A 112 -2.13 -3.22 -8.16
N ILE A 113 -0.88 -3.06 -7.74
CA ILE A 113 -0.43 -1.91 -6.94
C ILE A 113 -0.68 -0.63 -7.72
N ASN A 114 -0.25 -0.55 -8.99
CA ASN A 114 -0.45 0.64 -9.82
C ASN A 114 -1.93 1.00 -9.96
N GLY A 115 -2.80 0.04 -10.29
CA GLY A 115 -4.24 0.30 -10.42
C GLY A 115 -4.91 0.70 -9.10
N THR A 116 -4.46 0.11 -7.99
CA THR A 116 -4.95 0.49 -6.65
C THR A 116 -4.50 1.89 -6.27
N MET A 117 -3.25 2.25 -6.59
CA MET A 117 -2.69 3.59 -6.36
C MET A 117 -3.37 4.65 -7.23
N ASP A 118 -3.71 4.34 -8.48
CA ASP A 118 -4.48 5.25 -9.34
C ASP A 118 -5.87 5.53 -8.74
N THR A 119 -6.51 4.49 -8.18
CA THR A 119 -7.79 4.61 -7.48
C THR A 119 -7.64 5.45 -6.20
N PHE A 120 -6.59 5.19 -5.43
CA PHE A 120 -6.25 5.95 -4.23
C PHE A 120 -6.04 7.43 -4.55
N VAL A 121 -5.16 7.77 -5.49
CA VAL A 121 -4.84 9.15 -5.89
C VAL A 121 -6.11 9.89 -6.31
N LYS A 122 -6.95 9.27 -7.14
CA LYS A 122 -8.22 9.86 -7.56
C LYS A 122 -9.13 10.16 -6.37
N ALA A 123 -9.26 9.21 -5.44
CA ALA A 123 -10.08 9.40 -4.24
C ALA A 123 -9.50 10.50 -3.33
N PHE A 124 -8.18 10.48 -3.12
CA PHE A 124 -7.47 11.45 -2.29
C PHE A 124 -7.64 12.88 -2.81
N LEU A 125 -7.38 13.11 -4.10
CA LEU A 125 -7.50 14.42 -4.72
C LEU A 125 -8.95 14.92 -4.81
N SER A 126 -9.94 14.02 -4.84
CA SER A 126 -11.35 14.42 -4.86
C SER A 126 -11.82 15.11 -3.57
N VAL A 127 -11.09 14.90 -2.47
CA VAL A 127 -11.37 15.50 -1.15
C VAL A 127 -10.21 16.35 -0.61
N ASN A 128 -9.10 16.41 -1.35
CA ASN A 128 -7.93 17.26 -1.08
C ASN A 128 -7.48 17.95 -2.40
N PRO A 129 -8.24 18.95 -2.89
CA PRO A 129 -7.95 19.65 -4.15
C PRO A 129 -6.73 20.58 -4.07
#